data_AF-A0A7C9NPS1-F1
#
_entry.id   AF-A0A7C9NPS1-F1
#
_cell.length_a   1.000
_cell.length_b   1.000
_cell.length_c   1.000
_cell.angle_alpha   90.00
_cell.angle_beta   90.00
_cell.angle_gamma   90.00
#
_symmetry.space_group_name_H-M   'P 1'
#
loop_
_entity.id
_entity.type
_entity.pdbx_description
1 polymer ?
#
loop_
_entity_poly.entity_id
_entity_poly.type
_entity_poly.pdbx_seq_one_letter_code
_entity_poly.pdbx_strand_id
1 'polypeptide(L)'
;MAKSPSEVAGRVLALFAIAHAAHERPPAQVRSWLERYGVSHFLSRLEASFLSRDEVAEQELVSASWRTEALPVLTWAIGLIEALPPISEKMSLDHVGITRELLEDPESFVASAELRPRNELEAAQAEIESQHWGVRAGPAGRRMFNHPSSEEDLDPGVVYERHYAANWLVFDEYTDWDLVETDT
;
A
#
# COMPACT_ATOMS: atom_id res chain seq x y z
N MET A 1 -8.45 -12.17 -13.32
CA MET A 1 -8.09 -13.15 -12.27
C MET A 1 -7.77 -12.36 -11.03
N ALA A 2 -8.37 -12.73 -9.89
CA ALA A 2 -8.13 -12.11 -8.58
C ALA A 2 -6.64 -12.19 -8.20
N LYS A 3 -6.15 -11.21 -7.43
CA LYS A 3 -4.82 -11.28 -6.82
C LYS A 3 -4.71 -12.52 -5.94
N SER A 4 -3.63 -13.27 -6.13
CA SER A 4 -3.30 -14.39 -5.25
C SER A 4 -2.73 -13.89 -3.93
N PRO A 5 -2.84 -14.66 -2.82
CA PRO A 5 -2.25 -14.29 -1.54
C PRO A 5 -0.75 -13.98 -1.63
N SER A 6 -0.01 -14.78 -2.40
CA SER A 6 1.43 -14.60 -2.59
C SER A 6 1.79 -13.33 -3.37
N GLU A 7 0.96 -12.91 -4.35
CA GLU A 7 1.15 -11.62 -5.02
C GLU A 7 0.97 -10.45 -4.04
N VAL A 8 -0.03 -10.52 -3.16
CA VAL A 8 -0.27 -9.47 -2.15
C VAL A 8 0.85 -9.43 -1.11
N ALA A 9 1.30 -10.59 -0.61
CA ALA A 9 2.43 -10.68 0.30
C ALA A 9 3.73 -10.16 -0.32
N GLY A 10 4.00 -10.50 -1.59
CA GLY A 10 5.12 -9.94 -2.34
C GLY A 10 5.06 -8.42 -2.47
N ARG A 11 3.86 -7.87 -2.71
CA ARG A 11 3.64 -6.42 -2.75
C ARG A 11 3.89 -5.76 -1.40
N VAL A 12 3.50 -6.38 -0.27
CA VAL A 12 3.83 -5.90 1.08
C VAL A 12 5.34 -5.76 1.25
N LEU A 13 6.11 -6.78 0.87
CA LEU A 13 7.59 -6.74 0.94
C LEU A 13 8.20 -5.64 0.07
N ALA A 14 7.68 -5.48 -1.16
CA ALA A 14 8.14 -4.44 -2.09
C ALA A 14 7.89 -3.03 -1.53
N LEU A 15 6.68 -2.75 -1.05
CA LEU A 15 6.32 -1.43 -0.51
C LEU A 15 7.05 -1.14 0.81
N PHE A 16 7.26 -2.16 1.64
CA PHE A 16 8.10 -2.03 2.83
C PHE A 16 9.52 -1.59 2.46
N ALA A 17 10.14 -2.26 1.47
CA ALA A 17 11.48 -1.89 1.00
C ALA A 17 11.53 -0.46 0.46
N ILE A 18 10.53 -0.03 -0.30
CA ILE A 18 10.47 1.30 -0.92
C ILE A 18 10.28 2.40 0.12
N ALA A 19 9.38 2.20 1.08
CA ALA A 19 9.19 3.13 2.19
C ALA A 19 10.47 3.28 3.01
N HIS A 20 11.14 2.18 3.36
CA HIS A 20 12.42 2.23 4.07
C HIS A 20 13.53 2.91 3.25
N ALA A 21 13.60 2.62 1.95
CA ALA A 21 14.57 3.25 1.08
C ALA A 21 14.36 4.76 0.98
N ALA A 22 13.14 5.30 1.15
CA ALA A 22 12.93 6.75 1.17
C ALA A 22 13.72 7.47 2.29
N HIS A 23 14.06 6.77 3.37
CA HIS A 23 14.78 7.30 4.53
C HIS A 23 16.26 6.89 4.59
N GLU A 24 16.76 6.16 3.59
CA GLU A 24 18.15 5.67 3.53
C GLU A 24 18.82 6.08 2.21
N ARG A 25 19.87 6.92 2.26
CA ARG A 25 20.59 7.39 1.07
C ARG A 25 22.13 7.26 1.20
N PRO A 26 22.79 6.47 0.34
CA PRO A 26 22.21 5.54 -0.65
C PRO A 26 21.43 4.39 0.04
N PRO A 27 20.46 3.73 -0.63
CA PRO A 27 19.64 2.67 -0.01
C PRO A 27 20.37 1.32 0.09
N ALA A 28 21.59 1.32 0.64
CA ALA A 28 22.51 0.19 0.61
C ALA A 28 22.00 -1.01 1.44
N GLN A 29 21.41 -0.76 2.61
CA GLN A 29 20.86 -1.83 3.45
C GLN A 29 19.62 -2.44 2.79
N VAL A 30 18.72 -1.62 2.23
CA VAL A 30 17.55 -2.12 1.51
C VAL A 30 17.96 -2.98 0.31
N ARG A 31 18.91 -2.53 -0.52
CA ARG A 31 19.43 -3.33 -1.65
C ARG A 31 20.03 -4.66 -1.18
N SER A 32 20.85 -4.62 -0.13
CA SER A 32 21.46 -5.83 0.42
C SER A 32 20.42 -6.83 0.92
N TRP A 33 19.34 -6.35 1.56
CA TRP A 33 18.24 -7.19 2.01
C TRP A 33 17.48 -7.82 0.82
N LEU A 34 17.14 -7.02 -0.20
CA LEU A 34 16.46 -7.49 -1.41
C LEU A 34 17.26 -8.56 -2.16
N GLU A 35 18.58 -8.41 -2.25
CA GLU A 35 19.48 -9.39 -2.87
C GLU A 35 19.59 -10.66 -2.02
N ARG A 36 19.84 -10.50 -0.71
CA ARG A 36 20.04 -11.62 0.22
C ARG A 36 18.83 -12.56 0.28
N TYR A 37 17.62 -12.01 0.26
CA TYR A 37 16.38 -12.78 0.40
C TYR A 37 15.62 -12.95 -0.93
N GLY A 38 16.21 -12.53 -2.05
CA GLY A 38 15.62 -12.73 -3.37
C GLY A 38 14.31 -11.98 -3.61
N VAL A 39 13.98 -10.94 -2.84
CA VAL A 39 12.69 -10.20 -2.87
C VAL A 39 12.57 -9.26 -4.07
N SER A 40 13.68 -8.95 -4.75
CA SER A 40 13.73 -7.98 -5.87
C SER A 40 12.72 -8.24 -7.00
N HIS A 41 12.29 -9.49 -7.20
CA HIS A 41 11.34 -9.86 -8.26
C HIS A 41 9.90 -9.38 -8.00
N PHE A 42 9.58 -8.95 -6.77
CA PHE A 42 8.28 -8.37 -6.44
C PHE A 42 8.20 -6.86 -6.77
N LEU A 43 9.34 -6.21 -7.00
CA LEU A 43 9.38 -4.79 -7.32
C LEU A 43 8.71 -4.54 -8.68
N SER A 44 7.94 -3.47 -8.75
CA SER A 44 7.51 -2.88 -10.02
C SER A 44 8.69 -2.23 -10.76
N ARG A 45 8.46 -1.79 -11.99
CA ARG A 45 9.52 -1.20 -12.82
C ARG A 45 9.99 0.13 -12.24
N LEU A 46 9.06 0.96 -11.79
CA LEU A 46 9.39 2.25 -11.19
C LEU A 46 10.13 2.08 -9.86
N GLU A 47 9.72 1.12 -9.04
CA GLU A 47 10.35 0.79 -7.76
C GLU A 47 11.79 0.28 -7.94
N ALA A 48 12.02 -0.63 -8.91
CA ALA A 48 13.36 -1.10 -9.24
C ALA A 48 14.25 0.04 -9.76
N SER A 49 13.71 0.95 -10.58
CA SER A 49 14.43 2.13 -11.06
C SER A 49 14.72 3.15 -9.95
N PHE A 50 13.86 3.27 -8.95
CA PHE A 50 14.10 4.10 -7.77
C PHE A 50 15.23 3.53 -6.93
N LEU A 51 15.20 2.23 -6.67
CA LEU A 51 16.20 1.57 -5.84
C LEU A 51 17.58 1.52 -6.48
N SER A 52 17.70 1.48 -7.81
CA SER A 52 19.01 1.40 -8.49
C SER A 52 19.82 2.70 -8.47
N ARG A 53 19.19 3.83 -8.10
CA ARG A 53 19.82 5.16 -8.08
C ARG A 53 20.32 5.49 -6.68
N ASP A 54 21.54 6.02 -6.59
CA ASP A 54 22.13 6.48 -5.31
C ASP A 54 21.60 7.87 -4.91
N GLU A 55 21.31 8.70 -5.92
CA GLU A 55 20.74 10.03 -5.78
C GLU A 55 19.37 10.09 -6.47
N VAL A 56 18.41 10.66 -5.75
CA VAL A 56 17.01 10.73 -6.16
C VAL A 56 16.45 12.10 -5.72
N ALA A 57 15.57 12.69 -6.52
CA ALA A 57 15.00 13.99 -6.19
C ALA A 57 14.15 13.93 -4.90
N GLU A 58 14.14 15.02 -4.13
CA GLU A 58 13.40 15.08 -2.85
C GLU A 58 11.92 14.71 -3.02
N GLN A 59 11.28 15.18 -4.08
CA GLN A 59 9.88 14.85 -4.38
C GLN A 59 9.65 13.33 -4.56
N GLU A 60 10.60 12.63 -5.18
CA GLU A 60 10.51 11.17 -5.35
C GLU A 60 10.71 10.46 -4.00
N LEU A 61 11.52 11.00 -3.09
CA LEU A 61 11.65 10.47 -1.71
C LEU A 61 10.33 10.63 -0.97
N VAL A 62 9.71 11.80 -1.06
CA VAL A 62 8.40 12.07 -0.45
C VAL A 62 7.37 11.09 -1.00
N SER A 63 7.24 10.97 -2.32
CA SER A 63 6.32 10.00 -2.95
C SER A 63 6.60 8.55 -2.53
N ALA A 64 7.86 8.14 -2.44
CA ALA A 64 8.22 6.80 -1.96
C ALA A 64 7.86 6.60 -0.48
N SER A 65 8.02 7.61 0.37
CA SER A 65 7.63 7.52 1.78
C SER A 65 6.12 7.37 1.96
N TRP A 66 5.31 8.02 1.13
CA TRP A 66 3.85 7.89 1.15
C TRP A 66 3.36 6.49 0.80
N ARG A 67 4.11 5.70 0.02
CA ARG A 67 3.76 4.31 -0.31
C ARG A 67 3.55 3.42 0.91
N THR A 68 4.08 3.82 2.06
CA THR A 68 3.80 3.14 3.33
C THR A 68 2.31 3.11 3.68
N GLU A 69 1.53 4.11 3.27
CA GLU A 69 0.09 4.21 3.57
C GLU A 69 -0.75 3.17 2.81
N ALA A 70 -0.19 2.51 1.80
CA ALA A 70 -0.79 1.34 1.17
C ALA A 70 -0.68 0.06 2.02
N LEU A 71 0.30 -0.01 2.93
CA LEU A 71 0.57 -1.23 3.72
C LEU A 71 -0.62 -1.67 4.58
N PRO A 72 -1.32 -0.79 5.33
CA PRO A 72 -2.46 -1.22 6.15
C PRO A 72 -3.53 -1.99 5.36
N VAL A 73 -3.82 -1.57 4.12
CA VAL A 73 -4.80 -2.26 3.25
C VAL A 73 -4.30 -3.65 2.89
N LEU A 74 -3.05 -3.77 2.44
CA LEU A 74 -2.49 -5.03 1.99
C LEU A 74 -2.25 -6.01 3.14
N THR A 75 -1.74 -5.54 4.28
CA THR A 75 -1.48 -6.38 5.46
C THR A 75 -2.78 -6.83 6.13
N TRP A 76 -3.81 -5.98 6.14
CA TRP A 76 -5.16 -6.40 6.52
C TRP A 76 -5.70 -7.47 5.56
N ALA A 77 -5.54 -7.28 4.25
CA ALA A 77 -6.05 -8.21 3.25
C ALA A 77 -5.46 -9.62 3.35
N ILE A 78 -4.21 -9.75 3.80
CA ILE A 78 -3.55 -11.05 4.04
C ILE A 78 -3.59 -11.52 5.51
N GLY A 79 -4.39 -10.84 6.36
CA GLY A 79 -4.61 -11.27 7.74
C GLY A 79 -3.47 -11.01 8.72
N LEU A 80 -2.44 -10.23 8.36
CA LEU A 80 -1.40 -9.81 9.31
C LEU A 80 -1.95 -8.89 10.40
N ILE A 81 -3.01 -8.16 10.09
CA ILE A 81 -3.76 -7.35 11.05
C ILE A 81 -5.26 -7.68 10.99
N GLU A 82 -5.89 -7.69 12.15
CA GLU A 82 -7.29 -8.13 12.31
C GLU A 82 -8.28 -7.10 11.75
N ALA A 83 -8.01 -5.81 11.98
CA ALA A 83 -8.86 -4.71 11.56
C ALA A 83 -8.07 -3.71 10.72
N LEU A 84 -8.70 -3.18 9.67
CA LEU A 84 -8.14 -2.09 8.88
C LEU A 84 -8.20 -0.80 9.72
N PRO A 85 -7.08 -0.10 9.94
CA PRO A 85 -7.08 1.15 10.67
C PRO A 85 -7.96 2.20 9.99
N PRO A 86 -8.61 3.10 10.76
CA PRO A 86 -9.34 4.23 10.20
C PRO A 86 -8.47 5.05 9.24
N ILE A 87 -9.07 5.61 8.20
CA ILE A 87 -8.36 6.41 7.19
C ILE A 87 -7.85 7.75 7.74
N SER A 88 -8.37 8.19 8.88
CA SER A 88 -7.90 9.35 9.63
C SER A 88 -6.57 9.11 10.36
N GLU A 89 -6.14 7.86 10.51
CA GLU A 89 -4.89 7.50 11.16
C GLU A 89 -3.81 7.27 10.11
N LYS A 90 -2.64 7.90 10.29
CA LYS A 90 -1.46 7.61 9.46
C LYS A 90 -0.89 6.24 9.80
N MET A 91 -0.23 5.63 8.83
CA MET A 91 0.46 4.36 9.00
C MET A 91 1.49 4.43 10.12
N SER A 92 1.49 3.39 10.96
CA SER A 92 2.53 3.10 11.92
C SER A 92 3.06 1.68 11.66
N LEU A 93 4.39 1.53 11.61
CA LEU A 93 5.02 0.22 11.42
C LEU A 93 4.63 -0.76 12.53
N ASP A 94 4.39 -0.25 13.75
CA ASP A 94 3.94 -1.05 14.90
C ASP A 94 2.54 -1.65 14.69
N HIS A 95 1.76 -1.14 13.74
CA HIS A 95 0.35 -1.48 13.53
C HIS A 95 0.07 -2.22 12.22
N VAL A 96 1.09 -2.58 11.44
CA VAL A 96 0.91 -3.29 10.15
C VAL A 96 1.31 -4.77 10.20
N GLY A 97 1.74 -5.27 11.37
CA GLY A 97 2.01 -6.70 11.58
C GLY A 97 3.25 -7.24 10.86
N ILE A 98 4.08 -6.38 10.27
CA ILE A 98 5.35 -6.77 9.64
C ILE A 98 6.39 -6.96 10.74
N THR A 99 6.75 -8.21 11.04
CA THR A 99 7.72 -8.53 12.08
C THR A 99 9.13 -8.76 11.51
N ARG A 100 10.12 -8.81 12.39
CA ARG A 100 11.51 -9.13 12.00
C ARG A 100 11.61 -10.53 11.40
N GLU A 101 10.90 -11.50 11.97
CA GLU A 101 10.92 -12.90 11.56
C GLU A 101 10.42 -13.04 10.11
N LEU A 102 9.38 -12.29 9.76
CA LEU A 102 8.85 -12.21 8.40
C LEU A 102 9.90 -11.67 7.41
N LEU A 103 10.62 -10.62 7.80
CA LEU A 103 11.67 -10.01 6.97
C LEU A 103 12.94 -10.87 6.87
N GLU A 104 13.16 -11.76 7.83
CA GLU A 104 14.29 -12.70 7.84
C GLU A 104 13.96 -14.04 7.16
N ASP A 105 12.69 -14.30 6.84
CA ASP A 105 12.23 -15.42 6.00
C ASP A 105 11.05 -15.02 5.07
N PRO A 106 11.29 -14.15 4.07
CA PRO A 106 10.23 -13.66 3.20
C PRO A 106 9.58 -14.74 2.32
N GLU A 107 10.32 -15.81 1.99
CA GLU A 107 9.82 -16.92 1.18
C GLU A 107 8.72 -17.69 1.94
N SER A 108 8.99 -18.07 3.20
CA SER A 108 7.98 -18.73 4.02
C SER A 108 6.77 -17.83 4.26
N PHE A 109 6.97 -16.53 4.48
CA PHE A 109 5.88 -15.56 4.61
C PHE A 109 4.97 -15.52 3.38
N VAL A 110 5.56 -15.40 2.19
CA VAL A 110 4.79 -15.36 0.92
C VAL A 110 4.06 -16.67 0.68
N ALA A 111 4.66 -17.80 1.07
CA ALA A 111 4.05 -19.13 0.95
C ALA A 111 2.91 -19.36 1.95
N SER A 112 2.96 -18.73 3.13
CA SER A 112 1.94 -18.86 4.18
C SER A 112 0.81 -17.83 4.10
N ALA A 113 0.87 -16.88 3.17
CA ALA A 113 -0.12 -15.82 3.07
C ALA A 113 -1.51 -16.38 2.72
N GLU A 114 -2.55 -15.88 3.39
CA GLU A 114 -3.94 -16.21 3.12
C GLU A 114 -4.72 -14.92 2.88
N LEU A 115 -5.55 -14.90 1.84
CA LEU A 115 -6.33 -13.71 1.51
C LEU A 115 -7.69 -13.75 2.23
N ARG A 116 -8.13 -12.62 2.74
CA ARG A 116 -9.50 -12.43 3.20
C ARG A 116 -10.53 -12.73 2.11
N PRO A 117 -11.77 -13.10 2.48
CA PRO A 117 -12.86 -13.29 1.54
C PRO A 117 -13.04 -12.08 0.61
N ARG A 118 -13.26 -12.34 -0.68
CA ARG A 118 -13.39 -11.29 -1.71
C ARG A 118 -14.45 -10.22 -1.36
N ASN A 119 -15.57 -10.62 -0.77
CA ASN A 119 -16.63 -9.69 -0.36
C ASN A 119 -16.17 -8.72 0.73
N GLU A 120 -15.22 -9.10 1.60
CA GLU A 120 -14.63 -8.17 2.57
C GLU A 120 -13.74 -7.15 1.85
N LEU A 121 -12.93 -7.61 0.89
CA LEU A 121 -12.02 -6.75 0.12
C LEU A 121 -12.80 -5.73 -0.73
N GLU A 122 -13.85 -6.18 -1.41
CA GLU A 122 -14.75 -5.32 -2.20
C GLU A 122 -15.49 -4.30 -1.31
N ALA A 123 -15.92 -4.71 -0.12
CA ALA A 123 -16.54 -3.79 0.83
C ALA A 123 -15.56 -2.72 1.33
N ALA A 124 -14.31 -3.10 1.63
CA ALA A 124 -13.27 -2.16 2.03
C ALA A 124 -12.88 -1.20 0.90
N GLN A 125 -12.77 -1.69 -0.34
CA GLN A 125 -12.49 -0.84 -1.50
C GLN A 125 -13.61 0.18 -1.72
N ALA A 126 -14.87 -0.24 -1.70
CA ALA A 126 -16.01 0.66 -1.89
C ALA A 126 -16.10 1.74 -0.79
N GLU A 127 -15.80 1.37 0.47
CA GLU A 127 -15.71 2.34 1.56
C GLU A 127 -14.58 3.34 1.34
N ILE A 128 -13.37 2.89 1.02
CA ILE A 128 -12.21 3.77 0.80
C ILE A 128 -12.42 4.69 -0.43
N GLU A 129 -13.04 4.18 -1.49
CA GLU A 129 -13.40 4.95 -2.69
C GLU A 129 -14.38 6.08 -2.34
N SER A 130 -15.43 5.75 -1.57
CA SER A 130 -16.41 6.71 -1.05
C SER A 130 -15.73 7.82 -0.23
N GLN A 131 -14.79 7.45 0.65
CA GLN A 131 -14.00 8.41 1.45
C GLN A 131 -13.10 9.29 0.54
N HIS A 132 -12.44 8.70 -0.46
CA HIS A 132 -11.61 9.45 -1.41
C HIS A 132 -12.43 10.42 -2.25
N TRP A 133 -13.58 9.99 -2.77
CA TRP A 133 -14.54 10.87 -3.42
C TRP A 133 -14.93 12.02 -2.49
N GLY A 134 -15.25 11.71 -1.23
CA GLY A 134 -15.62 12.70 -0.21
C GLY A 134 -14.54 13.76 -0.01
N VAL A 135 -13.27 13.36 0.09
CA VAL A 135 -12.13 14.27 0.21
C VAL A 135 -11.98 15.16 -1.03
N ARG A 136 -12.06 14.61 -2.25
CA ARG A 136 -11.96 15.37 -3.50
C ARG A 136 -13.11 16.34 -3.72
N ALA A 137 -14.34 15.91 -3.43
CA ALA A 137 -15.55 16.71 -3.58
C ALA A 137 -15.57 17.92 -2.63
N GLY A 138 -14.84 17.84 -1.51
CA GLY A 138 -14.78 18.88 -0.50
C GLY A 138 -16.11 19.11 0.22
N PRO A 139 -16.19 20.07 1.15
CA PRO A 139 -17.38 20.27 1.99
C PRO A 139 -18.64 20.62 1.19
N ALA A 140 -18.50 21.38 0.09
CA ALA A 140 -19.63 21.78 -0.74
C ALA A 140 -20.19 20.60 -1.55
N GLY A 141 -19.32 19.80 -2.17
CA GLY A 141 -19.72 18.61 -2.93
C GLY A 141 -20.37 17.56 -2.02
N ARG A 142 -19.76 17.27 -0.86
CA ARG A 142 -20.34 16.34 0.13
C ARG A 142 -21.75 16.74 0.56
N ARG A 143 -21.99 18.04 0.83
CA ARG A 143 -23.34 18.55 1.15
C ARG A 143 -24.30 18.41 -0.03
N MET A 144 -23.84 18.69 -1.25
CA MET A 144 -24.68 18.61 -2.45
C MET A 144 -25.19 17.18 -2.71
N PHE A 145 -24.36 16.17 -2.45
CA PHE A 145 -24.68 14.77 -2.70
C PHE A 145 -25.08 13.98 -1.44
N ASN A 146 -25.30 14.67 -0.30
CA ASN A 146 -25.64 14.05 0.99
C ASN A 146 -24.68 12.91 1.39
N HIS A 147 -23.38 13.13 1.20
CA HIS A 147 -22.37 12.14 1.53
C HIS A 147 -22.35 11.83 3.03
N PRO A 148 -22.27 10.54 3.44
CA PRO A 148 -22.35 10.17 4.84
C PRO A 148 -21.13 10.58 5.67
N SER A 149 -19.99 10.89 5.02
CA SER A 149 -18.75 11.14 5.73
C SER A 149 -18.69 12.53 6.40
N SER A 150 -18.38 12.54 7.69
CA SER A 150 -18.14 13.76 8.50
C SER A 150 -16.67 14.22 8.42
N GLU A 151 -15.97 13.86 7.35
CA GLU A 151 -14.51 13.87 7.18
C GLU A 151 -13.92 15.28 6.96
N GLU A 152 -14.24 16.19 7.88
CA GLU A 152 -13.38 17.32 8.15
C GLU A 152 -12.10 16.71 8.79
N ASP A 153 -10.94 16.83 8.13
CA ASP A 153 -9.60 16.44 8.62
C ASP A 153 -8.94 15.15 8.10
N LEU A 154 -9.42 14.54 7.00
CA LEU A 154 -8.63 13.48 6.34
C LEU A 154 -7.45 14.03 5.55
N ASP A 155 -6.30 13.36 5.65
CA ASP A 155 -5.11 13.65 4.85
C ASP A 155 -5.27 13.06 3.44
N PRO A 156 -5.30 13.88 2.36
CA PRO A 156 -5.50 13.39 1.00
C PRO A 156 -4.45 12.37 0.55
N GLY A 157 -3.22 12.44 1.09
CA GLY A 157 -2.15 11.49 0.75
C GLY A 157 -2.42 10.10 1.31
N VAL A 158 -2.89 10.01 2.56
CA VAL A 158 -3.31 8.73 3.18
C VAL A 158 -4.42 8.09 2.38
N VAL A 159 -5.44 8.90 2.06
CA VAL A 159 -6.64 8.43 1.37
C VAL A 159 -6.31 7.94 -0.04
N TYR A 160 -5.44 8.67 -0.74
CA TYR A 160 -4.97 8.29 -2.07
C TYR A 160 -4.24 6.94 -2.06
N GLU A 161 -3.24 6.75 -1.20
CA GLU A 161 -2.44 5.52 -1.20
C GLU A 161 -3.23 4.28 -0.74
N ARG A 162 -4.19 4.46 0.18
CA ARG A 162 -5.11 3.38 0.56
C ARG A 162 -6.08 3.04 -0.56
N HIS A 163 -6.63 4.03 -1.27
CA HIS A 163 -7.49 3.79 -2.44
C HIS A 163 -6.71 3.08 -3.54
N TYR A 164 -5.47 3.51 -3.80
CA TYR A 164 -4.58 2.88 -4.77
C TYR A 164 -4.36 1.40 -4.47
N ALA A 165 -4.03 1.07 -3.20
CA ALA A 165 -3.85 -0.31 -2.77
C ALA A 165 -5.14 -1.14 -2.90
N ALA A 166 -6.28 -0.56 -2.52
CA ALA A 166 -7.58 -1.22 -2.58
C ALA A 166 -8.00 -1.53 -4.04
N ASN A 167 -7.78 -0.58 -4.96
CA ASN A 167 -8.05 -0.78 -6.38
C ASN A 167 -7.18 -1.88 -6.97
N TRP A 168 -5.87 -1.85 -6.71
CA TRP A 168 -4.97 -2.91 -7.15
C TRP A 168 -5.38 -4.28 -6.62
N LEU A 169 -5.86 -4.34 -5.38
CA LEU A 169 -6.24 -5.58 -4.72
C LEU A 169 -7.54 -6.18 -5.30
N VAL A 170 -8.53 -5.35 -5.60
CA VAL A 170 -9.90 -5.79 -5.97
C VAL A 170 -10.09 -5.96 -7.48
N PHE A 171 -9.51 -5.06 -8.26
CA PHE A 171 -9.72 -4.99 -9.71
C PHE A 171 -8.68 -5.80 -10.48
N ASP A 172 -9.17 -6.83 -11.16
CA ASP A 172 -8.36 -7.83 -11.85
C ASP A 172 -7.55 -7.25 -13.03
N GLU A 173 -8.00 -6.14 -13.61
CA GLU A 173 -7.34 -5.44 -14.72
C GLU A 173 -5.98 -4.84 -14.34
N TYR A 174 -5.78 -4.47 -13.06
CA TYR A 174 -4.53 -3.86 -12.60
C TYR A 174 -3.45 -4.90 -12.35
N THR A 175 -2.93 -5.49 -13.42
CA THR A 175 -1.83 -6.47 -13.33
C THR A 175 -0.48 -5.83 -13.00
N ASP A 176 -0.29 -4.57 -13.37
CA ASP A 176 0.90 -3.77 -13.06
C ASP A 176 0.58 -2.78 -11.92
N TRP A 177 1.36 -2.84 -10.84
CA TRP A 177 1.25 -1.91 -9.73
C TRP A 177 1.48 -0.46 -10.17
N ASP A 178 2.31 -0.21 -11.18
CA ASP A 178 2.63 1.14 -11.66
C ASP A 178 1.49 1.80 -12.46
N LEU A 179 0.43 1.06 -12.78
CA LEU A 179 -0.66 1.49 -13.68
C LEU A 179 -2.03 1.55 -12.99
N VAL A 180 -2.07 1.56 -11.66
CA VAL A 180 -3.33 1.64 -10.92
C VAL A 180 -3.85 3.07 -10.95
N GLU A 181 -5.13 3.22 -11.25
CA GLU A 181 -5.81 4.51 -11.26
C GLU A 181 -6.75 4.62 -10.05
N THR A 182 -7.01 5.85 -9.62
CA THR A 182 -7.87 6.18 -8.46
C THR A 182 -8.89 7.24 -8.84
N ASP A 183 -9.47 7.11 -10.04
CA ASP A 183 -10.50 8.02 -10.51
C ASP A 183 -11.74 7.89 -9.62
N THR A 184 -12.22 9.04 -9.13
CA THR A 184 -13.41 9.21 -8.29
C THR A 184 -14.11 10.50 -8.68
#